data_AF-A0A943LKA7-F1
#
_entry.id   AF-A0A943LKA7-F1
#
_cell.length_a   1.000
_cell.length_b   1.000
_cell.length_c   1.000
_cell.angle_alpha   90.00
_cell.angle_beta   90.00
_cell.angle_gamma   90.00
#
_symmetry.space_group_name_H-M   'P 1'
#
loop_
_entity.id
_entity.type
_entity.pdbx_description
1 polymer ?
#
loop_
_entity_poly.entity_id
_entity_poly.type
_entity_poly.pdbx_seq_one_letter_code
_entity_poly.pdbx_strand_id
1 'polypeptide(L)' 'MGFIGYHKEGSIGMLEVLPEYRGRGIALRLQAVATNERIKSGAYIYGQVIEDNIKSLNLQKKLGYEISEDKVY' A
#
# COMPACT_ATOMS: atom_id res chain seq x y z
N MET A 1 7.48 14.66 -3.11
CA MET A 1 7.17 13.82 -4.27
C MET A 1 7.17 12.36 -3.83
N GLY A 2 6.36 11.53 -4.46
CA GLY A 2 6.29 10.10 -4.20
C GLY A 2 5.37 9.42 -5.21
N PHE A 3 5.41 8.11 -5.27
CA PHE A 3 4.62 7.31 -6.20
C PHE A 3 4.12 6.03 -5.53
N ILE A 4 3.12 5.43 -6.16
CA ILE A 4 2.58 4.10 -5.87
C ILE A 4 2.14 3.49 -7.19
N GLY A 5 2.15 2.16 -7.29
CA GLY A 5 1.65 1.48 -8.47
C GLY A 5 1.06 0.12 -8.15
N TYR A 6 0.95 -0.68 -9.19
CA TYR A 6 0.42 -2.03 -9.13
C TYR A 6 1.41 -3.00 -9.74
N HIS A 7 1.62 -4.14 -9.09
CA HIS A 7 2.35 -5.25 -9.70
C HIS A 7 1.49 -5.93 -10.78
N LYS A 8 2.12 -6.75 -11.63
CA LYS A 8 1.43 -7.39 -12.77
C LYS A 8 0.30 -8.33 -12.32
N GLU A 9 0.48 -8.98 -11.18
CA GLU A 9 -0.48 -9.83 -10.49
C GLU A 9 -1.63 -9.06 -9.83
N GLY A 10 -1.58 -7.73 -9.81
CA GLY A 10 -2.64 -6.86 -9.34
C GLY A 10 -2.50 -6.36 -7.90
N SER A 11 -1.46 -6.76 -7.18
CA SER A 11 -1.18 -6.25 -5.84
C SER A 11 -0.84 -4.75 -5.87
N ILE A 12 -1.26 -4.02 -4.84
CA ILE A 12 -0.90 -2.62 -4.60
C ILE A 12 0.51 -2.60 -4.00
N GLY A 13 1.43 -1.86 -4.61
CA GLY A 13 2.82 -1.86 -4.18
C GLY A 13 3.65 -0.76 -4.84
N MET A 14 4.97 -0.97 -4.88
CA MET A 14 5.94 0.01 -5.40
C MET A 14 5.74 1.41 -4.82
N LEU A 15 5.41 1.50 -3.52
CA LEU A 15 5.20 2.76 -2.83
C LEU A 15 6.55 3.33 -2.39
N GLU A 16 6.88 4.55 -2.82
CA GLU A 16 8.04 5.29 -2.33
C GLU A 16 7.72 6.77 -2.17
N VAL A 17 8.20 7.35 -1.07
CA VAL A 17 8.17 8.79 -0.83
C VAL A 17 9.58 9.27 -0.63
N LEU A 18 10.02 10.21 -1.48
CA LEU A 18 11.36 10.77 -1.42
C LEU A 18 11.68 11.31 -0.01
N PRO A 19 12.91 11.08 0.52
CA PRO A 19 13.26 11.37 1.91
C PRO A 19 12.83 12.74 2.44
N GLU A 20 13.04 13.79 1.65
CA GLU A 20 12.75 15.18 1.99
C GLU A 20 11.25 15.52 2.08
N TYR A 21 10.38 14.60 1.62
CA TYR A 21 8.93 14.73 1.68
C TYR A 21 8.26 13.75 2.68
N ARG A 22 9.04 12.92 3.39
CA ARG A 22 8.51 12.00 4.39
C ARG A 22 7.95 12.74 5.61
N GLY A 23 7.11 12.07 6.39
CA GLY A 23 6.46 12.65 7.58
C GLY A 23 5.27 13.58 7.28
N ARG A 24 4.92 13.78 6.00
CA ARG A 24 3.83 14.69 5.57
C ARG A 24 2.52 13.99 5.21
N GLY A 25 2.37 12.70 5.56
CA GLY A 25 1.18 11.90 5.23
C GLY A 25 1.03 11.49 3.74
N ILE A 26 2.03 11.76 2.89
CA ILE A 26 1.97 11.50 1.44
C ILE A 26 1.75 10.02 1.13
N ALA A 27 2.48 9.12 1.80
CA ALA A 27 2.35 7.68 1.62
C ALA A 27 0.92 7.19 1.88
N LEU A 28 0.28 7.70 2.93
CA LEU A 28 -1.10 7.36 3.29
C LEU A 28 -2.07 7.79 2.20
N ARG A 29 -1.90 9.01 1.68
CA ARG A 29 -2.75 9.53 0.61
C ARG A 29 -2.58 8.76 -0.69
N LEU A 30 -1.34 8.46 -1.08
CA LEU A 30 -1.05 7.66 -2.27
C LEU A 30 -1.71 6.29 -2.18
N GLN A 31 -1.53 5.59 -1.06
CA GLN A 31 -2.11 4.27 -0.87
C GLN A 31 -3.64 4.31 -0.80
N ALA A 32 -4.24 5.29 -0.13
CA ALA A 32 -5.69 5.46 -0.13
C ALA A 32 -6.26 5.69 -1.53
N VAL A 33 -5.60 6.49 -2.36
CA VAL A 33 -6.03 6.70 -3.76
C VAL A 33 -5.96 5.39 -4.54
N ALA A 34 -4.84 4.67 -4.49
CA ALA A 34 -4.70 3.39 -5.19
C ALA A 34 -5.72 2.34 -4.73
N THR A 35 -6.05 2.34 -3.43
CA THR A 35 -7.10 1.51 -2.82
C THR A 35 -8.46 1.85 -3.39
N ASN A 36 -8.81 3.14 -3.42
CA ASN A 36 -10.10 3.61 -3.93
C ASN A 36 -10.27 3.29 -5.42
N GLU A 37 -9.22 3.37 -6.23
CA GLU A 37 -9.28 2.95 -7.64
C GLU A 37 -9.53 1.44 -7.80
N ARG A 38 -9.01 0.61 -6.88
CA ARG A 38 -9.32 -0.83 -6.85
C ARG A 38 -10.76 -1.10 -6.43
N ILE A 39 -11.27 -0.38 -5.42
CA ILE A 39 -12.69 -0.44 -5.03
C ILE A 39 -13.59 -0.10 -6.22
N LYS A 40 -13.33 1.01 -6.91
CA LYS A 40 -14.14 1.47 -8.05
C LYS A 40 -14.15 0.48 -9.21
N SER A 41 -13.03 -0.20 -9.45
CA SER A 41 -12.92 -1.21 -10.52
C SER A 41 -13.47 -2.58 -10.12
N GLY A 42 -13.90 -2.77 -8.87
CA GLY A 42 -14.32 -4.08 -8.34
C GLY A 42 -13.18 -5.09 -8.22
N ALA A 43 -11.93 -4.63 -8.31
CA ALA A 43 -10.76 -5.48 -8.19
C ALA A 43 -10.48 -5.84 -6.73
N TYR A 44 -9.91 -7.03 -6.50
CA TYR A 44 -9.48 -7.43 -5.17
C TYR A 44 -8.39 -6.48 -4.64
N ILE A 45 -8.51 -6.11 -3.36
CA ILE A 45 -7.67 -5.09 -2.72
C ILE A 45 -6.68 -5.80 -1.83
N TYR A 46 -5.43 -5.84 -2.26
CA TYR A 46 -4.37 -6.45 -1.48
C TYR A 46 -3.03 -5.82 -1.83
N GLY A 47 -2.07 -5.95 -0.92
CA GLY A 47 -0.67 -5.61 -1.13
C GLY A 47 0.20 -6.69 -0.50
N GLN A 48 1.42 -6.83 -0.99
CA GLN A 48 2.40 -7.73 -0.40
C GLN A 48 3.45 -6.88 0.33
N VAL A 49 3.69 -7.21 1.60
CA VAL A 49 4.59 -6.47 2.47
C VAL A 49 5.53 -7.46 3.13
N ILE A 50 6.83 -7.20 3.05
CA ILE A 50 7.84 -7.96 3.80
C ILE A 50 7.56 -7.78 5.30
N GLU A 51 7.57 -8.87 6.06
CA GLU A 51 7.12 -8.92 7.46
C GLU A 51 7.79 -7.86 8.36
N ASP A 52 9.07 -7.60 8.13
CA ASP A 52 9.85 -6.62 8.91
C ASP A 52 9.57 -5.15 8.52
N ASN A 53 8.76 -4.91 7.49
CA ASN A 53 8.40 -3.55 7.09
C ASN A 53 7.23 -3.00 7.92
N ILE A 54 7.51 -2.79 9.20
CA ILE A 54 6.57 -2.27 10.20
C ILE A 54 5.94 -0.93 9.77
N LYS A 55 6.67 -0.09 9.02
CA LYS A 55 6.14 1.18 8.51
C LYS A 55 5.00 0.95 7.51
N SER A 56 5.20 0.06 6.53
CA SER A 56 4.18 -0.28 5.55
C SER A 56 3.00 -1.01 6.18
N LEU A 57 3.24 -1.92 7.12
CA LEU A 57 2.17 -2.61 7.86
C LEU A 57 1.29 -1.62 8.62
N ASN A 58 1.89 -0.70 9.38
CA ASN A 58 1.14 0.31 10.11
C ASN A 58 0.41 1.30 9.20
N LEU A 59 1.00 1.62 8.05
CA LEU A 59 0.35 2.46 7.04
C LEU A 59 -0.93 1.80 6.51
N GLN A 60 -0.84 0.52 6.14
CA GLN A 60 -1.96 -0.26 5.64
C GLN A 60 -3.04 -0.48 6.69
N LYS A 61 -2.64 -0.81 7.93
CA LYS A 61 -3.56 -0.93 9.07
C LYS A 61 -4.38 0.34 9.31
N LYS A 62 -3.76 1.52 9.17
CA LYS A 62 -4.48 2.82 9.26
C LYS A 62 -5.52 3.03 8.17
N LEU A 63 -5.40 2.34 7.04
CA LEU A 63 -6.36 2.36 5.94
C LEU A 63 -7.41 1.25 6.04
N GLY A 64 -7.41 0.46 7.11
CA GLY A 64 -8.37 -0.63 7.31
C GLY A 64 -7.97 -1.96 6.66
N TYR A 65 -6.72 -2.11 6.23
CA TYR A 65 -6.21 -3.41 5.80
C TYR A 65 -5.99 -4.32 6.99
N GLU A 66 -6.15 -5.62 6.75
CA GLU A 66 -5.84 -6.69 7.70
C GLU A 66 -4.72 -7.57 7.13
N ILE A 67 -3.95 -8.18 8.02
CA ILE A 67 -2.91 -9.14 7.62
C ILE A 67 -3.63 -10.45 7.28
N SER A 68 -3.37 -10.96 6.08
CA SER A 68 -3.86 -12.28 5.66
C SER A 68 -3.25 -13.40 6.50
N GLU A 69 -4.00 -14.46 6.75
CA GLU A 69 -3.47 -15.69 7.36
C GLU A 69 -2.49 -16.41 6.41
N ASP A 70 -2.70 -16.24 5.10
CA ASP A 70 -1.84 -16.80 4.05
C ASP A 70 -0.59 -15.94 3.81
N LYS A 71 0.57 -16.60 3.74
CA LYS A 71 1.84 -16.00 3.34
C LYS A 71 2.19 -16.37 1.91
N VAL A 72 2.81 -15.43 1.20
CA VAL A 72 3.36 -15.63 -0.14
C VAL A 72 4.87 -15.50 -0.06
N TYR A 73 5.60 -16.51 -0.56
CA TYR A 73 7.08 -16.60 -0.54
C TYR A 73 7.67 -16.42 -1.94
#